data_AF-A0A7S1WMZ8-F1
#
_entry.id   AF-A0A7S1WMZ8-F1
#
_cell.length_a   1.000
_cell.length_b   1.000
_cell.length_c   1.000
_cell.angle_alpha   90.00
_cell.angle_beta   90.00
_cell.angle_gamma   90.00
#
_symmetry.space_group_name_H-M   'P 1'
#
loop_
_entity.id
_entity.type
_entity.pdbx_description
1 polymer ?
#
loop_
_entity_poly.entity_id
_entity_poly.type
_entity_poly.pdbx_seq_one_letter_code
_entity_poly.pdbx_strand_id
1 'polypeptide(L)'
;LVGSIDAGNAELSDNSGGAPRRWRAWDPREASELADLDAVELHRWAQDPSPAAWPRARQRMRRNRGGLVAVLRDVSMSMTGVNATWSARVTLALLDAARRRRMRFGYIEFNHRSKKFCHEDGTFFTSDYSALSHAAVNLSCQGWTNYEQPLADALREFAALGPAAGGGRPQQQRHVL
;
A
#
# COMPACT_ATOMS: atom_id res chain seq x y z
N LEU A 1 -5.07 9.83 -20.25
CA LEU A 1 -4.24 9.12 -19.24
C LEU A 1 -4.56 7.63 -19.33
N VAL A 2 -3.73 6.87 -20.04
CA VAL A 2 -3.78 5.40 -20.00
C VAL A 2 -2.80 4.98 -18.91
N GLY A 3 -3.32 4.83 -17.69
CA GLY A 3 -2.60 4.26 -16.56
C GLY A 3 -3.44 3.14 -15.97
N SER A 4 -2.88 1.93 -15.90
CA SER A 4 -3.50 0.85 -15.12
C SER A 4 -3.22 1.15 -13.66
N ILE A 5 -4.26 1.35 -12.87
CA ILE A 5 -4.12 1.52 -11.42
C ILE A 5 -3.99 0.18 -10.69
N ASP A 6 -3.99 -1.00 -11.33
CA ASP A 6 -4.18 -2.34 -10.72
C ASP A 6 -5.25 -2.43 -9.61
N ALA A 7 -6.11 -3.44 -9.68
CA ALA A 7 -7.15 -3.56 -8.65
C ALA A 7 -6.43 -3.71 -7.29
N GLY A 8 -7.12 -3.44 -6.18
CA GLY A 8 -6.73 -4.02 -4.89
C GLY A 8 -6.84 -5.56 -4.91
N ASN A 9 -6.33 -6.20 -5.96
CA ASN A 9 -6.04 -7.60 -5.99
C ASN A 9 -4.93 -7.77 -4.98
N ALA A 10 -5.37 -8.26 -3.83
CA ALA A 10 -4.74 -9.32 -3.10
C ALA A 10 -3.94 -10.30 -3.99
N GLU A 11 -2.86 -9.85 -4.61
CA GLU A 11 -1.91 -10.76 -5.22
C GLU A 11 -1.35 -11.64 -4.12
N LEU A 12 -1.42 -12.94 -4.34
CA LEU A 12 -0.79 -13.89 -3.45
C LEU A 12 0.70 -13.84 -3.79
N SER A 13 1.49 -13.14 -2.98
CA SER A 13 2.94 -13.25 -3.09
C SER A 13 3.43 -14.37 -2.19
N ASP A 14 4.55 -14.97 -2.58
CA ASP A 14 5.25 -15.91 -1.71
C ASP A 14 5.70 -15.19 -0.43
N ASN A 15 5.56 -15.89 0.69
CA ASN A 15 5.96 -15.41 2.01
C ASN A 15 6.35 -16.60 2.87
N SER A 16 7.65 -16.79 3.07
CA SER A 16 8.22 -17.87 3.88
C SER A 16 7.70 -17.93 5.32
N GLY A 17 7.16 -16.84 5.87
CA GLY A 17 6.51 -16.80 7.20
C GLY A 17 4.98 -16.94 7.19
N GLY A 18 4.37 -17.19 6.04
CA GLY A 18 2.92 -17.26 5.88
C GLY A 18 2.30 -18.61 6.25
N ALA A 19 0.98 -18.64 6.39
CA ALA A 19 0.24 -19.91 6.48
C ALA A 19 0.34 -20.68 5.15
N PRO A 20 0.54 -22.01 5.19
CA PRO A 20 0.59 -22.83 3.97
C PRO A 20 -0.79 -22.83 3.30
N ARG A 21 -0.84 -22.59 1.98
CA ARG A 21 -2.12 -22.48 1.25
C ARG A 21 -2.20 -23.34 -0.01
N ARG A 22 -1.06 -23.68 -0.61
CA ARG A 22 -0.98 -24.47 -1.84
C ARG A 22 0.18 -25.44 -1.78
N TRP A 23 0.19 -26.38 -2.70
CA TRP A 23 1.32 -27.24 -2.96
C TRP A 23 1.96 -26.81 -4.27
N ARG A 24 3.29 -26.79 -4.31
CA ARG A 24 4.09 -26.61 -5.54
C ARG A 24 5.14 -27.71 -5.63
N ALA A 25 5.68 -27.93 -6.84
CA ALA A 25 6.89 -28.73 -6.97
C ALA A 25 8.04 -28.01 -6.25
N TRP A 26 8.80 -28.75 -5.44
CA TRP A 26 9.96 -28.20 -4.73
C TRP A 26 11.02 -27.70 -5.72
N ASP A 27 11.63 -26.53 -5.45
CA ASP A 27 12.85 -26.12 -6.16
C ASP A 27 14.09 -26.50 -5.30
N PRO A 28 14.93 -27.46 -5.75
CA PRO A 28 16.12 -27.87 -4.99
C PRO A 28 17.17 -26.76 -4.87
N ARG A 29 17.04 -25.65 -5.61
CA ARG A 29 17.89 -24.45 -5.44
C ARG A 29 17.50 -23.63 -4.21
N GLU A 30 16.30 -23.81 -3.69
CA GLU A 30 15.79 -23.11 -2.50
C GLU A 30 15.84 -24.03 -1.28
N ALA A 31 17.03 -24.15 -0.67
CA ALA A 31 17.26 -25.03 0.50
C ALA A 31 16.35 -24.72 1.71
N SER A 32 15.83 -23.50 1.83
CA SER A 32 14.89 -23.10 2.88
C SER A 32 13.55 -23.85 2.81
N GLU A 33 13.19 -24.40 1.65
CA GLU A 33 11.93 -25.12 1.45
C GLU A 33 11.93 -26.55 2.02
N LEU A 34 13.07 -27.08 2.46
CA LEU A 34 13.16 -28.43 3.00
C LEU A 34 12.20 -28.67 4.18
N ALA A 35 11.98 -27.63 4.99
CA ALA A 35 11.04 -27.66 6.12
C ALA A 35 9.56 -27.70 5.71
N ASP A 36 9.27 -27.36 4.44
CA ASP A 36 7.93 -27.29 3.88
C ASP A 36 7.59 -28.48 2.97
N LEU A 37 8.50 -29.45 2.82
CA LEU A 37 8.27 -30.67 2.06
C LEU A 37 7.30 -31.61 2.75
N ASP A 38 6.53 -32.34 1.94
CA ASP A 38 5.80 -33.51 2.44
C ASP A 38 6.79 -34.61 2.83
N ALA A 39 6.75 -35.04 4.10
CA ALA A 39 7.72 -35.99 4.66
C ALA A 39 7.66 -37.38 4.01
N VAL A 40 6.48 -37.80 3.54
CA VAL A 40 6.31 -39.11 2.89
C VAL A 40 6.86 -39.07 1.48
N GLU A 41 6.60 -37.99 0.74
CA GLU A 41 7.17 -37.80 -0.60
C GLU A 41 8.68 -37.61 -0.56
N LEU A 42 9.19 -36.85 0.43
CA LEU A 42 10.62 -36.71 0.63
C LEU A 42 11.28 -38.06 0.94
N HIS A 43 10.66 -38.89 1.79
CA HIS A 43 11.17 -40.23 2.07
C HIS A 43 11.22 -41.10 0.81
N ARG A 44 10.15 -41.10 0.00
CA ARG A 44 10.12 -41.86 -1.27
C ARG A 44 11.17 -41.38 -2.26
N TRP A 45 11.31 -40.07 -2.44
CA TRP A 45 12.32 -39.49 -3.30
C TRP A 45 13.74 -39.80 -2.81
N ALA A 46 13.97 -39.81 -1.49
CA ALA A 46 15.28 -40.16 -0.93
C ALA A 46 15.68 -41.63 -1.17
N GLN A 47 14.71 -42.53 -1.40
CA GLN A 47 15.00 -43.92 -1.79
C GLN A 47 15.32 -44.06 -3.28
N ASP A 48 14.78 -43.20 -4.14
CA ASP A 48 15.03 -43.21 -5.59
C ASP A 48 15.02 -41.76 -6.15
N PRO A 49 16.14 -41.03 -6.06
CA PRO A 49 16.20 -39.62 -6.43
C PRO A 49 16.07 -39.43 -7.93
N SER A 50 14.92 -38.90 -8.36
CA SER A 50 14.65 -38.63 -9.78
C SER A 50 14.03 -37.24 -10.00
N PRO A 51 14.41 -36.52 -11.07
CA PRO A 51 13.73 -35.31 -11.51
C PRO A 51 12.24 -35.48 -11.78
N ALA A 52 11.80 -36.69 -12.15
CA ALA A 52 10.40 -36.99 -12.44
C ALA A 52 9.55 -37.15 -11.17
N ALA A 53 10.17 -37.28 -9.99
CA ALA A 53 9.51 -37.61 -8.73
C ALA A 53 9.78 -36.57 -7.63
N TRP A 54 9.93 -35.30 -7.99
CA TRP A 54 10.20 -34.25 -7.01
C TRP A 54 9.09 -34.15 -5.96
N PRO A 55 9.44 -34.14 -4.67
CA PRO A 55 8.48 -33.96 -3.60
C PRO A 55 7.82 -32.58 -3.70
N ARG A 56 6.58 -32.50 -3.23
CA ARG A 56 5.86 -31.24 -3.16
C ARG A 56 6.27 -30.45 -1.93
N ALA A 57 6.46 -29.15 -2.12
CA ALA A 57 6.64 -28.17 -1.06
C ALA A 57 5.33 -27.42 -0.79
N ARG A 58 5.08 -27.12 0.49
CA ARG A 58 3.99 -26.22 0.89
C ARG A 58 4.34 -24.80 0.47
N GLN A 59 3.56 -24.24 -0.46
CA GLN A 59 3.66 -22.85 -0.82
C GLN A 59 2.92 -21.98 0.22
N ARG A 60 3.69 -21.12 0.89
CA ARG A 60 3.20 -20.20 1.91
C ARG A 60 2.91 -18.87 1.26
N MET A 61 1.65 -18.65 0.93
CA MET A 61 1.24 -17.42 0.25
C MET A 61 0.67 -16.41 1.25
N ARG A 62 1.13 -15.15 1.16
CA ARG A 62 0.49 -14.02 1.83
C ARG A 62 -0.35 -13.26 0.82
N ARG A 63 -1.54 -12.87 1.26
CA ARG A 63 -2.38 -11.91 0.53
C ARG A 63 -1.69 -10.55 0.61
N ASN A 64 -1.06 -10.09 -0.48
CA ASN A 64 -0.49 -8.74 -0.50
C ASN A 64 -1.61 -7.73 -0.31
N ARG A 65 -1.36 -6.72 0.52
CA ARG A 65 -2.27 -5.60 0.71
C ARG A 65 -2.14 -4.63 -0.48
N GLY A 66 -2.43 -5.11 -1.68
CA GLY A 66 -2.76 -4.23 -2.80
C GLY A 66 -4.02 -3.46 -2.42
N GLY A 67 -3.98 -2.13 -2.49
CA GLY A 67 -5.15 -1.30 -2.16
C GLY A 67 -4.88 -0.10 -1.26
N LEU A 68 -3.66 0.44 -1.23
CA LEU A 68 -3.37 1.72 -0.61
C LEU A 68 -2.89 2.69 -1.69
N VAL A 69 -3.47 3.88 -1.73
CA VAL A 69 -3.04 4.97 -2.60
C VAL A 69 -2.88 6.20 -1.73
N ALA A 70 -1.75 6.90 -1.87
CA ALA A 70 -1.57 8.23 -1.29
C ALA A 70 -1.44 9.25 -2.42
N VAL A 71 -2.21 10.33 -2.36
CA VAL A 71 -2.09 11.46 -3.29
C VAL A 71 -1.50 12.66 -2.57
N LEU A 72 -0.45 13.21 -3.16
CA LEU A 72 0.19 14.46 -2.77
C LEU A 72 -0.26 15.54 -3.77
N ARG A 73 -1.01 16.52 -3.32
CA ARG A 73 -1.49 17.62 -4.15
C ARG A 73 -0.76 18.91 -3.81
N ASP A 74 -0.07 19.46 -4.80
CA ASP A 74 0.53 20.80 -4.69
C ASP A 74 -0.57 21.87 -4.68
N VAL A 75 -0.54 22.73 -3.67
CA VAL A 75 -1.39 23.90 -3.45
C VAL A 75 -0.56 25.17 -3.19
N SER A 76 0.66 25.24 -3.73
CA SER A 76 1.49 26.45 -3.74
C SER A 76 0.91 27.54 -4.65
N MET A 77 1.41 28.78 -4.53
CA MET A 77 0.88 29.92 -5.30
C MET A 77 0.93 29.73 -6.82
N SER A 78 1.92 28.99 -7.35
CA SER A 78 2.05 28.68 -8.79
C SER A 78 0.90 27.82 -9.32
N MET A 79 0.16 27.14 -8.43
CA MET A 79 -0.99 26.32 -8.78
C MET A 79 -2.28 27.13 -8.92
N THR A 80 -2.29 28.43 -8.63
CA THR A 80 -3.52 29.25 -8.65
C THR A 80 -4.24 29.22 -10.01
N GLY A 81 -5.57 29.20 -9.98
CA GLY A 81 -6.41 29.23 -11.19
C GLY A 81 -6.64 27.87 -11.82
N VAL A 82 -6.29 27.72 -13.10
CA VAL A 82 -6.58 26.51 -13.89
C VAL A 82 -5.85 25.30 -13.33
N ASN A 83 -4.61 25.46 -12.85
CA ASN A 83 -3.80 24.37 -12.32
C ASN A 83 -4.41 23.75 -11.06
N ALA A 84 -4.93 24.58 -10.13
CA ALA A 84 -5.59 24.14 -8.91
C ALA A 84 -6.89 23.39 -9.23
N THR A 85 -7.64 23.89 -10.20
CA THR A 85 -8.88 23.25 -10.67
C THR A 85 -8.58 21.90 -11.32
N TRP A 86 -7.54 21.84 -12.16
CA TRP A 86 -7.12 20.61 -12.82
C TRP A 86 -6.61 19.58 -11.82
N SER A 87 -5.75 19.97 -10.86
CA SER A 87 -5.23 19.06 -9.84
C SER A 87 -6.33 18.51 -8.93
N ALA A 88 -7.34 19.31 -8.60
CA ALA A 88 -8.53 18.86 -7.89
C ALA A 88 -9.31 17.81 -8.72
N ARG A 89 -9.54 18.05 -10.01
CA ARG A 89 -10.23 17.08 -10.90
C ARG A 89 -9.46 15.77 -11.04
N VAL A 90 -8.14 15.83 -11.16
CA VAL A 90 -7.28 14.62 -11.18
C VAL A 90 -7.42 13.87 -9.86
N THR A 91 -7.38 14.57 -8.73
CA THR A 91 -7.56 13.96 -7.40
C THR A 91 -8.91 13.25 -7.30
N LEU A 92 -10.00 13.89 -7.72
CA LEU A 92 -11.34 13.30 -7.72
C LEU A 92 -11.42 12.06 -8.63
N ALA A 93 -10.80 12.10 -9.81
CA ALA A 93 -10.74 10.95 -10.71
C ALA A 93 -9.96 9.76 -10.11
N LEU A 94 -8.85 10.04 -9.42
CA LEU A 94 -8.08 9.01 -8.70
C LEU A 94 -8.87 8.44 -7.52
N LEU A 95 -9.60 9.29 -6.80
CA LEU A 95 -10.47 8.88 -5.70
C LEU A 95 -11.61 7.96 -6.20
N ASP A 96 -12.21 8.29 -7.34
CA ASP A 96 -13.22 7.44 -7.99
C ASP A 96 -12.64 6.10 -8.44
N ALA A 97 -11.43 6.09 -9.00
CA ALA A 97 -10.74 4.86 -9.38
C ALA A 97 -10.45 3.98 -8.14
N ALA A 98 -9.98 4.59 -7.05
CA ALA A 98 -9.74 3.92 -5.78
C ALA A 98 -11.03 3.35 -5.18
N ARG A 99 -12.14 4.11 -5.22
CA ARG A 99 -13.47 3.69 -4.77
C ARG A 99 -13.98 2.46 -5.51
N ARG A 100 -13.92 2.46 -6.86
CA ARG A 100 -14.33 1.31 -7.69
C ARG A 100 -13.52 0.05 -7.36
N ARG A 101 -12.27 0.23 -6.95
CA ARG A 101 -11.31 -0.85 -6.61
C ARG A 101 -11.24 -1.16 -5.12
N ARG A 102 -12.08 -0.52 -4.29
CA ARG A 102 -12.12 -0.66 -2.82
C ARG A 102 -10.74 -0.45 -2.14
N MET A 103 -9.97 0.50 -2.63
CA MET A 103 -8.64 0.85 -2.09
C MET A 103 -8.78 1.92 -1.00
N ARG A 104 -7.99 1.83 0.08
CA ARG A 104 -7.88 2.93 1.04
C ARG A 104 -7.03 4.04 0.44
N PHE A 105 -7.45 5.27 0.69
CA PHE A 105 -6.91 6.46 0.08
C PHE A 105 -6.38 7.39 1.18
N GLY A 106 -5.15 7.87 1.00
CA GLY A 106 -4.52 8.90 1.81
C GLY A 106 -4.40 10.17 0.99
N TYR A 107 -4.61 11.33 1.61
CA TYR A 107 -4.61 12.60 0.90
C TYR A 107 -3.83 13.66 1.66
N ILE A 108 -2.88 14.30 0.97
CA ILE A 108 -2.03 15.36 1.50
C ILE A 108 -2.10 16.54 0.55
N GLU A 109 -2.41 17.72 1.09
CA GLU A 109 -2.20 18.98 0.41
C GLU A 109 -0.90 19.60 0.90
N PHE A 110 -0.09 20.15 0.00
CA PHE A 110 1.16 20.76 0.42
C PHE A 110 1.48 22.06 -0.31
N ASN A 111 2.15 22.93 0.42
CA ASN A 111 2.83 24.12 -0.07
C ASN A 111 4.18 24.21 0.64
N HIS A 112 4.42 25.24 1.44
CA HIS A 112 5.55 25.33 2.36
C HIS A 112 5.33 24.47 3.63
N ARG A 113 4.10 23.98 3.83
CA ARG A 113 3.70 23.02 4.87
C ARG A 113 2.97 21.83 4.24
N SER A 114 3.03 20.70 4.90
CA SER A 114 2.27 19.49 4.60
C SER A 114 1.00 19.45 5.46
N LYS A 115 -0.17 19.28 4.84
CA LYS A 115 -1.46 19.10 5.50
C LYS A 115 -2.05 17.75 5.12
N LYS A 116 -2.00 16.81 6.08
CA LYS A 116 -2.61 15.49 5.93
C LYS A 116 -4.10 15.54 6.24
N PHE A 117 -4.90 14.86 5.44
CA PHE A 117 -6.26 14.53 5.80
C PHE A 117 -6.26 13.24 6.64
N CYS A 118 -6.66 13.36 7.91
CA CYS A 118 -6.80 12.23 8.82
C CYS A 118 -8.28 12.06 9.19
N HIS A 119 -8.73 10.82 9.23
CA HIS A 119 -10.06 10.46 9.73
C HIS A 119 -10.13 10.71 11.26
N GLU A 120 -11.34 10.73 11.83
CA GLU A 120 -11.58 11.04 13.26
C GLU A 120 -10.80 10.13 14.22
N ASP A 121 -10.54 8.89 13.81
CA ASP A 121 -9.75 7.89 14.53
C ASP A 121 -8.23 8.13 14.43
N GLY A 122 -7.80 9.18 13.73
CA GLY A 122 -6.41 9.54 13.49
C GLY A 122 -5.74 8.75 12.37
N THR A 123 -6.49 7.95 11.60
CA THR A 123 -5.90 7.19 10.49
C THR A 123 -5.75 8.05 9.23
N PHE A 124 -4.61 7.94 8.56
CA PHE A 124 -4.34 8.64 7.30
C PHE A 124 -5.00 7.97 6.09
N PHE A 125 -4.88 6.64 5.96
CA PHE A 125 -5.53 5.89 4.89
C PHE A 125 -6.97 5.58 5.26
N THR A 126 -7.94 6.12 4.53
CA THR A 126 -9.37 5.92 4.81
C THR A 126 -10.12 5.43 3.57
N SER A 127 -11.31 4.87 3.78
CA SER A 127 -12.29 4.58 2.72
C SER A 127 -13.45 5.57 2.73
N ASP A 128 -13.37 6.64 3.52
CA ASP A 128 -14.31 7.76 3.50
C ASP A 128 -14.04 8.67 2.29
N TYR A 129 -14.49 8.20 1.12
CA TYR A 129 -14.34 8.93 -0.12
C TYR A 129 -15.16 10.23 -0.14
N SER A 130 -16.26 10.33 0.62
CA SER A 130 -17.06 11.55 0.72
C SER A 130 -16.27 12.69 1.33
N ALA A 131 -15.68 12.49 2.51
CA ALA A 131 -14.92 13.53 3.19
C ALA A 131 -13.65 13.92 2.39
N LEU A 132 -13.00 12.95 1.76
CA LEU A 132 -11.86 13.19 0.86
C LEU A 132 -12.26 14.02 -0.38
N SER A 133 -13.44 13.77 -0.95
CA SER A 133 -13.95 14.54 -2.09
C SER A 133 -14.19 16.00 -1.71
N HIS A 134 -14.80 16.23 -0.54
CA HIS A 134 -15.01 17.59 -0.01
C HIS A 134 -13.69 18.33 0.22
N ALA A 135 -12.68 17.64 0.78
CA ALA A 135 -11.35 18.22 0.96
C ALA A 135 -10.71 18.62 -0.38
N ALA A 136 -10.78 17.76 -1.40
CA ALA A 136 -10.16 18.00 -2.70
C ALA A 136 -10.76 19.16 -3.51
N VAL A 137 -12.02 19.51 -3.25
CA VAL A 137 -12.72 20.63 -3.91
C VAL A 137 -12.38 21.97 -3.28
N ASN A 138 -11.80 22.00 -2.07
CA ASN A 138 -11.39 23.26 -1.45
C ASN A 138 -10.13 23.80 -2.16
N LEU A 139 -10.30 24.90 -2.91
CA LEU A 139 -9.23 25.50 -3.70
C LEU A 139 -8.64 26.70 -2.94
N SER A 140 -7.59 26.44 -2.15
CA SER A 140 -6.79 27.49 -1.53
C SER A 140 -5.33 27.29 -1.91
N CYS A 141 -4.77 28.23 -2.68
CA CYS A 141 -3.37 28.19 -3.11
C CYS A 141 -2.58 29.30 -2.43
N GLN A 142 -1.50 28.95 -1.73
CA GLN A 142 -0.68 29.91 -1.00
C GLN A 142 0.72 29.37 -0.71
N GLY A 143 1.67 30.26 -0.46
CA GLY A 143 3.06 29.92 -0.15
C GLY A 143 3.85 29.35 -1.33
N TRP A 144 5.09 28.95 -1.04
CA TRP A 144 6.03 28.33 -1.98
C TRP A 144 5.97 26.79 -1.87
N THR A 145 6.65 26.06 -2.75
CA THR A 145 6.54 24.59 -2.85
C THR A 145 7.63 23.88 -2.05
N ASN A 146 7.24 22.97 -1.16
CA ASN A 146 8.14 22.06 -0.45
C ASN A 146 7.71 20.61 -0.71
N TYR A 147 8.51 19.86 -1.47
CA TYR A 147 8.24 18.44 -1.77
C TYR A 147 8.77 17.49 -0.70
N GLU A 148 9.77 17.90 0.08
CA GLU A 148 10.45 17.02 1.04
C GLU A 148 9.51 16.59 2.16
N GLN A 149 8.84 17.55 2.80
CA GLN A 149 7.94 17.29 3.91
C GLN A 149 6.75 16.37 3.55
N PRO A 150 5.95 16.62 2.49
CA PRO A 150 4.83 15.76 2.13
C PRO A 150 5.27 14.35 1.70
N LEU A 151 6.42 14.21 1.03
CA LEU A 151 6.98 12.89 0.69
C LEU A 151 7.39 12.12 1.96
N ALA A 152 8.11 12.77 2.87
CA ALA A 152 8.52 12.16 4.14
C ALA A 152 7.30 11.73 4.98
N ASP A 153 6.25 12.56 4.99
CA ASP A 153 4.99 12.24 5.66
C ASP A 153 4.30 11.02 5.05
N ALA A 154 4.13 10.98 3.72
CA ALA A 154 3.51 9.84 3.04
C ALA A 154 4.30 8.54 3.29
N LEU A 155 5.63 8.59 3.16
CA LEU A 155 6.49 7.43 3.41
C LEU A 155 6.38 6.94 4.86
N ARG A 156 6.29 7.84 5.84
CA ARG A 156 6.08 7.48 7.24
C ARG A 156 4.77 6.75 7.47
N GLU A 157 3.69 7.20 6.81
CA GLU A 157 2.38 6.53 6.89
C GLU A 157 2.41 5.13 6.26
N PHE A 158 3.11 4.96 5.14
CA PHE A 158 3.32 3.63 4.55
C PHE A 158 4.17 2.73 5.45
N ALA A 159 5.24 3.27 6.06
CA ALA A 159 6.10 2.52 6.98
C ALA A 159 5.35 2.09 8.26
N ALA A 160 4.48 2.93 8.80
CA ALA A 160 3.65 2.62 9.96
C ALA A 160 2.66 1.47 9.72
N LEU A 161 2.40 1.11 8.45
CA LEU A 161 1.56 -0.02 8.05
C LEU A 161 2.35 -1.32 7.81
N GLY A 162 3.67 -1.27 7.93
CA GLY A 162 4.57 -2.43 7.90
C GLY A 162 4.23 -3.46 8.98
N PRO A 163 4.84 -4.66 8.94
CA PRO A 163 4.62 -5.64 10.01
C PRO A 163 4.98 -4.96 11.33
N ALA A 164 4.08 -5.01 12.31
CA ALA A 164 4.27 -4.42 13.61
C ALA A 164 5.57 -4.98 14.24
N ALA A 165 6.68 -4.29 14.04
CA ALA A 165 7.78 -4.32 14.97
C ALA A 165 7.23 -3.64 16.22
N GLY A 166 7.17 -4.38 17.32
CA GLY A 166 6.54 -3.96 18.56
C GLY A 166 7.06 -2.61 19.06
N GLY A 167 6.14 -1.83 19.61
CA GLY A 167 6.45 -0.78 20.58
C GLY A 167 6.55 0.64 20.03
N GLY A 168 5.61 1.48 20.47
CA GLY A 168 5.76 2.93 20.47
C GLY A 168 5.04 3.67 19.35
N ARG A 169 3.78 4.07 19.59
CA ARG A 169 3.18 5.18 18.86
C ARG A 169 3.87 6.48 19.31
N PRO A 170 4.54 7.25 18.43
CA PRO A 170 4.91 8.61 18.77
C PRO A 170 3.65 9.48 18.74
N GLN A 171 3.40 10.15 19.85
CA GLN A 171 2.32 11.11 20.06
C GLN A 171 2.60 12.34 19.19
N GLN A 172 1.84 12.53 18.10
CA GLN A 172 1.89 13.76 17.31
C GLN A 172 0.72 14.68 17.69
N GLN A 173 1.05 15.95 17.89
CA GLN A 173 0.17 17.02 18.37
C GLN A 173 -1.09 17.13 17.51
N ARG A 174 -2.23 16.96 18.18
CA ARG A 174 -3.56 17.29 17.67
C ARG A 174 -3.70 18.81 17.64
N HIS A 175 -3.88 19.37 16.45
CA HIS A 175 -4.62 20.62 16.32
C HIS A 175 -5.99 20.27 15.73
N VAL A 176 -6.98 20.21 16.62
CA VAL A 176 -8.40 20.33 16.24
C VAL A 176 -8.64 21.82 16.08
N LEU A 177 -9.14 22.19 14.90
CA LEU A 177 -9.70 23.48 14.44
C LEU A 177 -9.25 24.74 15.19
#